data_AF-A0A0G0XCY9-F1
#
_entry.id   AF-A0A0G0XCY9-F1
#
_cell.length_a   1.000
_cell.length_b   1.000
_cell.length_c   1.000
_cell.angle_alpha   90.00
_cell.angle_beta   90.00
_cell.angle_gamma   90.00
#
_symmetry.space_group_name_H-M   'P 1'
#
loop_
_entity.id
_entity.type
_entity.pdbx_description
1 polymer ?
#
loop_
_entity_poly.entity_id
_entity_poly.type
_entity_poly.pdbx_seq_one_letter_code
_entity_poly.pdbx_strand_id
1 'polypeptide(L)'
;MKAQIFSYKYHILITLVFILAIVLRFWHIEFGLPHSFYADEPEIAEPAIKYTYELRDIIANGNYYKLIPISYVYGTFPSYLLTAAVMFFSKSLNIAGIVFDKTTLYILMRSINAVMSLAVIPLMATLYLKLYPDEKRINNRIFSGALIAFFLAALNWKMIV
;
A
#
# COMPACT_ATOMS: atom_id res chain seq x y z
N MET A 1 -20.98 -31.25 -4.54
CA MET A 1 -22.02 -30.18 -4.60
C MET A 1 -21.31 -28.87 -4.94
N LYS A 2 -21.31 -28.46 -6.23
CA LYS A 2 -20.66 -27.21 -6.69
C LYS A 2 -21.62 -26.05 -6.46
N ALA A 3 -21.31 -25.17 -5.52
CA ALA A 3 -22.06 -23.95 -5.29
C ALA A 3 -21.88 -22.97 -6.47
N GLN A 4 -22.96 -22.83 -7.24
CA GLN A 4 -23.51 -21.64 -7.90
C GLN A 4 -22.57 -20.60 -8.54
N ILE A 5 -22.67 -20.53 -9.89
CA ILE A 5 -23.22 -19.41 -10.66
C ILE A 5 -23.04 -18.03 -10.01
N PHE A 6 -21.84 -17.47 -10.16
CA PHE A 6 -21.73 -16.02 -10.21
C PHE A 6 -22.37 -15.55 -11.52
N SER A 7 -23.40 -14.69 -11.45
CA SER A 7 -23.86 -13.99 -12.64
C SER A 7 -22.75 -13.07 -13.14
N TYR A 8 -22.46 -13.10 -14.44
CA TYR A 8 -21.43 -12.26 -15.10
C TYR A 8 -21.50 -10.78 -14.69
N LYS A 9 -22.71 -10.28 -14.38
CA LYS A 9 -22.96 -8.91 -13.91
C LYS A 9 -22.17 -8.55 -12.65
N TYR A 10 -22.06 -9.47 -11.69
CA TYR A 10 -21.33 -9.22 -10.44
C TYR A 10 -19.83 -9.18 -10.65
N HIS A 11 -19.30 -10.03 -11.53
CA HIS A 11 -17.89 -9.99 -11.90
C HIS A 11 -17.53 -8.67 -12.58
N ILE A 12 -18.35 -8.23 -13.55
CA ILE A 12 -18.15 -6.94 -14.22
C ILE A 12 -18.16 -5.81 -13.20
N LEU A 13 -19.12 -5.80 -12.27
CA LEU A 13 -19.22 -4.76 -11.24
C LEU A 13 -17.98 -4.73 -10.34
N ILE A 14 -17.55 -5.88 -9.81
CA ILE A 14 -16.35 -5.98 -8.96
C ILE A 14 -15.11 -5.50 -9.72
N THR A 15 -14.95 -5.92 -10.98
CA THR A 15 -13.82 -5.49 -11.82
C THR A 15 -13.84 -3.98 -12.05
N LEU A 16 -15.00 -3.39 -12.39
CA LEU A 16 -15.11 -1.94 -12.59
C LEU A 16 -14.75 -1.16 -11.32
N VAL A 17 -15.22 -1.62 -10.16
CA VAL A 17 -14.94 -0.99 -8.87
C VAL A 17 -13.47 -1.14 -8.50
N PHE A 18 -12.86 -2.28 -8.80
CA PHE A 18 -11.45 -2.50 -8.55
C PHE A 18 -10.57 -1.61 -9.46
N ILE A 19 -10.92 -1.48 -10.74
CA ILE A 19 -10.25 -0.55 -11.66
C ILE A 19 -10.40 0.89 -11.15
N LEU A 20 -11.61 1.29 -10.74
CA LEU A 20 -11.84 2.61 -10.16
C LEU A 20 -10.98 2.82 -8.91
N ALA A 21 -10.88 1.82 -8.04
CA ALA A 21 -10.06 1.87 -6.83
C ALA A 21 -8.56 2.04 -7.14
N ILE A 22 -8.06 1.39 -8.20
CA ILE A 22 -6.70 1.58 -8.71
C ILE A 22 -6.53 3.01 -9.20
N VAL A 23 -7.42 3.48 -10.09
CA VAL A 23 -7.36 4.83 -10.63
C VAL A 23 -7.34 5.85 -9.50
N LEU A 24 -8.26 5.76 -8.53
CA LEU A 24 -8.34 6.71 -7.43
C LEU A 24 -7.06 6.78 -6.58
N ARG A 25 -6.37 5.65 -6.34
CA ARG A 25 -5.16 5.61 -5.50
C ARG A 25 -3.89 6.03 -6.20
N PHE A 26 -3.87 5.97 -7.53
CA PHE A 26 -2.73 6.41 -8.34
C PHE A 26 -2.98 7.78 -8.98
N TRP A 27 -4.20 8.32 -8.86
CA TRP A 27 -4.55 9.63 -9.38
C TRP A 27 -3.79 10.71 -8.63
N HIS A 28 -2.97 11.49 -9.34
CA HIS A 28 -2.08 12.50 -8.75
C HIS A 28 -1.20 11.96 -7.63
N ILE A 29 -0.60 10.78 -7.83
CA ILE A 29 0.36 10.24 -6.88
C ILE A 29 1.57 11.17 -6.66
N GLU A 30 1.87 12.04 -7.63
CA GLU A 30 2.88 13.09 -7.53
C GLU A 30 2.41 14.37 -6.81
N PHE A 31 1.17 14.43 -6.32
CA PHE A 31 0.58 15.65 -5.77
C PHE A 31 1.46 16.31 -4.70
N GLY A 32 1.71 17.60 -4.88
CA GLY A 32 2.50 18.40 -3.96
C GLY A 32 4.01 18.33 -4.15
N LEU A 33 4.56 17.32 -4.82
CA LEU A 33 6.01 17.22 -5.02
C LEU A 33 6.56 18.40 -5.85
N PRO A 34 7.79 18.88 -5.58
CA PRO A 34 8.81 18.28 -4.71
C PRO A 34 8.65 18.57 -3.22
N HIS A 35 7.64 19.35 -2.82
CA HIS A 35 7.36 19.63 -1.40
C HIS A 35 6.42 18.55 -0.85
N SER A 36 6.71 18.03 0.34
CA SER A 36 5.78 17.08 0.97
C SER A 36 4.61 17.86 1.57
N PHE A 37 3.44 17.82 0.93
CA PHE A 37 2.22 18.46 1.45
C PHE A 37 1.37 17.51 2.30
N TYR A 38 1.64 16.21 2.26
CA TYR A 38 1.04 15.28 3.20
C TYR A 38 1.73 15.44 4.54
N ALA A 39 0.91 15.65 5.58
CA ALA A 39 1.39 15.62 6.95
C ALA A 39 2.07 14.27 7.20
N ASP A 40 3.19 14.31 7.92
CA ASP A 40 3.89 13.14 8.45
C ASP A 40 4.57 12.23 7.42
N GLU A 41 4.33 12.43 6.12
CA GLU A 41 5.04 11.71 5.05
C GLU A 41 6.58 11.85 5.18
N PRO A 42 7.16 13.04 5.45
CA PRO A 42 8.61 13.17 5.63
C PRO A 42 9.14 12.41 6.85
N GLU A 43 8.32 12.25 7.90
CA GLU A 43 8.74 11.54 9.11
C GLU A 43 8.97 10.04 8.87
N ILE A 44 8.38 9.49 7.81
CA ILE A 44 8.56 8.09 7.40
C ILE A 44 9.53 8.00 6.21
N ALA A 45 9.35 8.87 5.21
CA ALA A 45 10.10 8.87 3.97
C ALA A 45 11.58 9.24 4.15
N GLU A 46 11.88 10.31 4.90
CA GLU A 46 13.25 10.78 5.08
C GLU A 46 14.12 9.76 5.82
N PRO A 47 13.67 9.12 6.93
CA PRO A 47 14.42 8.04 7.53
C PRO A 47 14.64 6.87 6.57
N ALA A 48 13.62 6.48 5.79
CA ALA A 48 13.75 5.37 4.84
C ALA A 48 14.82 5.63 3.76
N ILE A 49 14.85 6.85 3.22
CA ILE A 49 15.86 7.29 2.26
C ILE A 49 17.25 7.34 2.92
N LYS A 50 17.34 7.97 4.10
CA LYS A 50 18.60 8.10 4.84
C LYS A 50 19.20 6.73 5.17
N TYR A 51 18.41 5.83 5.74
CA TYR A 51 18.86 4.48 6.08
C TYR A 51 19.33 3.73 4.86
N THR A 52 18.65 3.85 3.71
CA THR A 52 19.07 3.22 2.45
C THR A 52 20.49 3.62 2.06
N TYR A 53 20.81 4.90 2.08
CA TYR A 53 22.11 5.39 1.62
C TYR A 53 23.23 5.26 2.67
N GLU A 54 22.89 5.34 3.95
CA GLU A 54 23.86 5.21 5.04
C GLU A 54 24.04 3.77 5.54
N LEU A 55 23.21 2.80 5.12
CA LEU A 55 23.21 1.45 5.70
C LEU A 55 24.59 0.79 5.69
N ARG A 56 25.32 0.92 4.58
CA ARG A 56 26.66 0.34 4.44
C ARG A 56 27.64 0.96 5.43
N ASP A 57 27.61 2.27 5.58
CA ASP A 57 28.48 3.02 6.52
C ASP A 57 28.14 2.67 7.97
N ILE A 58 26.85 2.59 8.28
CA ILE A 58 26.34 2.20 9.60
C ILE A 58 26.87 0.82 10.01
N ILE A 59 26.77 -0.16 9.11
CA ILE A 59 27.22 -1.54 9.37
C ILE A 59 28.75 -1.60 9.45
N ALA A 60 29.46 -0.93 8.54
CA ALA A 60 30.93 -0.95 8.51
C ALA A 60 31.55 -0.35 9.78
N ASN A 61 30.91 0.66 10.37
CA ASN A 61 31.40 1.37 11.55
C ASN A 61 30.71 0.94 12.86
N GLY A 62 29.81 -0.04 12.84
CA GLY A 62 29.07 -0.50 14.02
C GLY A 62 28.11 0.52 14.65
N ASN A 63 27.72 1.57 13.92
CA ASN A 63 26.94 2.71 14.41
C ASN A 63 25.42 2.49 14.34
N TYR A 64 24.94 1.36 14.88
CA TYR A 64 23.53 0.94 14.78
C TYR A 64 22.52 1.93 15.38
N TYR A 65 22.94 2.80 16.30
CA TYR A 65 22.10 3.88 16.84
C TYR A 65 21.54 4.80 15.75
N LYS A 66 22.24 4.95 14.61
CA LYS A 66 21.76 5.74 13.46
C LYS A 66 20.48 5.18 12.83
N LEU A 67 20.14 3.90 13.06
CA LEU A 67 18.91 3.28 12.56
C LEU A 67 17.70 3.57 13.45
N ILE A 68 17.89 4.19 14.61
CA ILE A 68 16.80 4.53 15.51
C ILE A 68 16.05 5.75 14.94
N PRO A 69 14.74 5.65 14.72
CA PRO A 69 13.96 6.78 14.22
C PRO A 69 13.82 7.86 15.30
N ILE A 70 13.79 9.12 14.85
CA ILE A 70 13.68 10.30 15.72
C ILE A 70 12.31 10.33 16.41
N SER A 71 11.28 9.83 15.73
CA SER A 71 9.90 9.77 16.19
C SER A 71 9.36 8.34 16.06
N TYR A 72 8.62 7.88 17.06
CA TYR A 72 7.93 6.59 17.07
C TYR A 72 6.43 6.72 16.80
N VAL A 73 5.93 7.93 16.53
CA VAL A 73 4.49 8.24 16.45
C VAL A 73 3.76 7.38 15.41
N TYR A 74 4.42 7.07 14.30
CA TYR A 74 3.87 6.29 13.18
C TYR A 74 4.32 4.82 13.18
N GLY A 75 4.95 4.38 14.27
CA GLY A 75 5.65 3.10 14.34
C GLY A 75 6.93 3.07 13.51
N THR A 76 7.75 2.05 13.72
CA THR A 76 9.06 1.90 13.04
C THR A 76 9.00 0.99 11.82
N PHE A 77 8.00 0.10 11.78
CA PHE A 77 7.85 -0.87 10.71
C PHE A 77 7.71 -0.25 9.32
N PRO A 78 6.88 0.79 9.09
CA PRO A 78 6.75 1.40 7.77
C PRO A 78 8.08 1.93 7.25
N SER A 79 8.85 2.63 8.09
CA SER A 79 10.14 3.21 7.70
C SER A 79 11.15 2.13 7.30
N TYR A 80 11.23 1.02 8.04
CA TYR A 80 12.14 -0.09 7.68
C TYR A 80 11.69 -0.87 6.45
N LEU A 81 10.38 -1.09 6.29
CA LEU A 81 9.83 -1.72 5.09
C LEU A 81 10.14 -0.87 3.85
N LEU A 82 9.91 0.45 3.93
CA LEU A 82 10.23 1.37 2.86
C LEU A 82 11.74 1.49 2.63
N THR A 83 12.57 1.40 3.67
CA THR A 83 14.04 1.33 3.51
C THR A 83 14.42 0.14 2.63
N ALA A 84 13.89 -1.05 2.91
CA ALA A 84 14.14 -2.24 2.11
C ALA A 84 13.69 -2.08 0.65
N ALA A 85 12.51 -1.49 0.45
CA ALA A 85 11.97 -1.25 -0.88
C ALA A 85 12.80 -0.20 -1.67
N VAL A 86 13.20 0.90 -1.03
CA VAL A 86 14.04 1.95 -1.64
C VAL A 86 15.42 1.38 -1.97
N MET A 87 16.00 0.53 -1.13
CA MET A 87 17.25 -0.18 -1.43
C MET A 87 17.13 -1.04 -2.68
N PHE A 88 16.09 -1.87 -2.74
CA PHE A 88 15.85 -2.75 -3.89
C PHE A 88 15.63 -1.95 -5.18
N PHE A 89 14.80 -0.91 -5.12
CA PHE A 89 14.50 -0.04 -6.25
C PHE A 89 15.75 0.71 -6.74
N SER A 90 16.48 1.35 -5.82
CA SER A 90 17.71 2.08 -6.13
C SER A 90 18.75 1.17 -6.75
N LYS A 91 18.91 -0.06 -6.23
CA LYS A 91 19.84 -1.03 -6.81
C LYS A 91 19.40 -1.46 -8.21
N SER A 92 18.11 -1.69 -8.42
CA SER A 92 17.55 -2.11 -9.71
C SER A 92 17.72 -1.04 -10.78
N LEU A 93 17.42 0.22 -10.46
CA LEU A 93 17.60 1.34 -11.39
C LEU A 93 19.07 1.60 -11.71
N ASN A 94 19.96 1.51 -10.70
CA ASN A 94 21.40 1.63 -10.92
C ASN A 94 21.94 0.54 -11.85
N ILE A 95 21.46 -0.71 -11.73
CA ILE A 95 21.82 -1.80 -12.65
C ILE A 95 21.32 -1.51 -14.07
N ALA A 96 20.13 -0.92 -14.20
CA ALA A 96 19.54 -0.51 -15.48
C ALA A 96 20.15 0.79 -16.06
N GLY A 97 21.05 1.47 -15.33
CA GLY A 97 21.62 2.75 -15.76
C GLY A 97 20.63 3.92 -15.76
N ILE A 98 19.52 3.80 -15.03
CA ILE A 98 18.47 4.82 -14.97
C ILE A 98 18.76 5.76 -13.80
N VAL A 99 18.94 7.05 -14.11
CA VAL A 99 19.07 8.11 -13.10
C VAL A 99 17.71 8.42 -12.50
N PHE A 100 17.66 8.59 -11.19
CA PHE A 100 16.46 8.96 -10.45
C PHE A 100 16.79 9.99 -9.39
N ASP A 101 15.80 10.79 -9.03
CA ASP A 101 15.91 11.86 -8.04
C ASP A 101 15.13 11.51 -6.76
N LYS A 102 15.17 12.43 -5.79
CA LYS A 102 14.43 12.28 -4.53
C LYS A 102 12.91 12.20 -4.75
N THR A 103 12.38 12.97 -5.69
CA THR A 103 10.96 12.94 -6.10
C THR A 103 10.53 11.53 -6.51
N THR A 104 11.36 10.85 -7.30
CA THR A 104 11.11 9.48 -7.74
C THR A 104 11.00 8.51 -6.56
N LEU A 105 11.82 8.70 -5.51
CA LEU A 105 11.74 7.87 -4.30
C LEU A 105 10.44 8.11 -3.53
N TYR A 106 9.96 9.35 -3.44
CA TYR A 106 8.66 9.66 -2.85
C TYR A 106 7.51 9.00 -3.64
N ILE A 107 7.54 9.11 -4.97
CA ILE A 107 6.55 8.45 -5.84
C ILE A 107 6.56 6.93 -5.64
N LEU A 108 7.74 6.30 -5.49
CA LEU A 108 7.84 4.88 -5.17
C LEU A 108 7.16 4.56 -3.83
N MET A 109 7.48 5.30 -2.77
CA MET A 109 6.93 5.03 -1.43
C MET A 109 5.41 5.21 -1.40
N ARG A 110 4.89 6.25 -2.06
CA ARG A 110 3.44 6.44 -2.28
C ARG A 110 2.84 5.29 -3.08
N SER A 111 3.53 4.81 -4.12
CA SER A 111 3.07 3.67 -4.93
C SER A 111 2.98 2.40 -4.10
N ILE A 112 3.93 2.16 -3.21
CA ILE A 112 3.88 1.03 -2.26
C ILE A 112 2.65 1.17 -1.35
N ASN A 113 2.39 2.37 -0.81
CA ASN A 113 1.21 2.59 0.02
C ASN A 113 -0.11 2.39 -0.76
N ALA A 114 -0.16 2.84 -2.02
CA ALA A 114 -1.28 2.62 -2.93
C ALA A 114 -1.51 1.12 -3.19
N VAL A 115 -0.44 0.35 -3.42
CA VAL A 115 -0.53 -1.12 -3.60
C VAL A 115 -0.98 -1.81 -2.31
N MET A 116 -0.43 -1.43 -1.16
CA MET A 116 -0.82 -2.00 0.14
C MET A 116 -2.29 -1.72 0.44
N SER A 117 -2.75 -0.49 0.21
CA SER A 117 -4.15 -0.13 0.40
C SER A 117 -5.10 -0.79 -0.61
N LEU A 118 -4.65 -1.06 -1.85
CA LEU A 118 -5.38 -1.89 -2.81
C LEU A 118 -5.52 -3.33 -2.33
N ALA A 119 -4.45 -3.91 -1.74
CA ALA A 119 -4.47 -5.28 -1.24
C ALA A 119 -5.46 -5.47 -0.07
N VAL A 120 -5.74 -4.41 0.69
CA VAL A 120 -6.76 -4.43 1.75
C VAL A 120 -8.17 -4.67 1.18
N ILE A 121 -8.48 -4.24 -0.04
CA ILE A 121 -9.83 -4.36 -0.63
C ILE A 121 -10.27 -5.84 -0.74
N PRO A 122 -9.55 -6.74 -1.44
CA PRO A 122 -9.91 -8.16 -1.47
C PRO A 122 -9.73 -8.84 -0.11
N LEU A 123 -8.79 -8.38 0.72
CA LEU A 123 -8.58 -8.93 2.05
C LEU A 123 -9.79 -8.67 2.98
N MET A 124 -10.40 -7.50 2.91
CA MET A 124 -11.63 -7.18 3.65
C MET A 124 -12.80 -8.06 3.22
N ALA A 125 -12.96 -8.29 1.91
CA ALA A 125 -14.00 -9.18 1.40
C ALA A 125 -13.80 -10.63 1.86
N THR A 126 -12.56 -11.14 1.79
CA THR A 126 -12.24 -12.51 2.23
C THR A 126 -12.35 -12.67 3.75
N LEU A 127 -11.94 -11.66 4.53
CA LEU A 127 -12.09 -11.65 5.98
C LEU A 127 -13.56 -11.63 6.39
N TYR A 128 -14.41 -10.85 5.71
CA TYR A 128 -15.86 -10.88 5.93
C TYR A 128 -16.43 -12.29 5.70
N LEU A 129 -16.06 -12.95 4.60
CA LEU A 129 -16.50 -14.31 4.31
C LEU A 129 -16.00 -15.33 5.34
N LYS A 130 -14.81 -15.12 5.90
CA LYS A 130 -14.22 -16.00 6.91
C LYS A 130 -14.85 -15.83 8.30
N LEU A 131 -15.26 -14.62 8.66
CA LEU A 131 -15.88 -14.32 9.95
C LEU A 131 -17.34 -14.78 10.05
N TYR A 132 -18.03 -14.92 8.91
CA TYR A 132 -19.41 -15.40 8.85
C TYR A 132 -19.52 -16.72 8.05
N PRO A 133 -18.86 -17.80 8.49
CA PRO A 133 -18.62 -18.98 7.67
C PRO A 133 -19.89 -19.78 7.35
N ASP A 134 -20.77 -20.11 8.31
CA ASP A 134 -21.90 -21.02 8.02
C ASP A 134 -22.95 -21.07 9.14
N GLU A 135 -24.05 -20.33 9.01
CA GLU A 135 -25.32 -20.84 9.56
C GLU A 135 -26.58 -20.54 8.74
N LYS A 136 -26.52 -19.67 7.72
CA LYS A 136 -27.54 -19.62 6.65
C LYS A 136 -26.91 -19.27 5.30
N ARG A 137 -26.26 -20.26 4.69
CA ARG A 137 -25.77 -20.29 3.30
C ARG A 137 -26.89 -20.31 2.25
N ILE A 138 -28.01 -19.61 2.53
CA ILE A 138 -29.26 -19.65 1.75
C ILE A 138 -29.68 -18.27 1.21
N ASN A 139 -29.04 -17.16 1.60
CA ASN A 139 -29.49 -15.84 1.16
C ASN A 139 -28.41 -14.98 0.50
N ASN A 140 -28.80 -14.25 -0.55
CA ASN A 140 -28.08 -13.16 -1.23
C ASN A 140 -27.45 -12.11 -0.28
N ARG A 141 -27.80 -12.14 1.02
CA ARG A 141 -27.39 -11.18 2.06
C ARG A 141 -25.91 -11.28 2.46
N ILE A 142 -25.33 -12.48 2.57
CA ILE A 142 -23.91 -12.64 2.95
C ILE A 142 -23.01 -12.19 1.80
N PHE A 143 -23.38 -12.56 0.57
CA PHE A 143 -22.69 -12.11 -0.63
C PHE A 143 -22.79 -10.59 -0.81
N SER A 144 -23.96 -10.01 -0.57
CA SER A 144 -24.09 -8.55 -0.54
C SER A 144 -23.23 -7.92 0.55
N GLY A 145 -23.07 -8.56 1.72
CA GLY A 145 -22.20 -8.07 2.79
C GLY A 145 -20.72 -8.02 2.40
N ALA A 146 -20.20 -9.09 1.76
CA ALA A 146 -18.84 -9.11 1.24
C ALA A 146 -18.63 -8.09 0.11
N LEU A 147 -19.61 -7.93 -0.77
CA LEU A 147 -19.61 -6.88 -1.80
C LEU A 147 -19.60 -5.49 -1.17
N ILE A 148 -20.45 -5.23 -0.17
CA ILE A 148 -20.49 -3.94 0.53
C ILE A 148 -19.14 -3.68 1.20
N ALA A 149 -18.54 -4.67 1.87
CA ALA A 149 -17.21 -4.54 2.47
C ALA A 149 -16.15 -4.20 1.42
N PHE A 150 -16.20 -4.86 0.25
CA PHE A 150 -15.33 -4.57 -0.88
C PHE A 150 -15.51 -3.12 -1.38
N PHE A 151 -16.75 -2.70 -1.60
CA PHE A 151 -17.08 -1.34 -2.04
C PHE A 151 -16.62 -0.26 -1.05
N LEU A 152 -16.89 -0.47 0.24
CA LEU A 152 -16.50 0.46 1.30
C LEU A 152 -14.98 0.56 1.41
N ALA A 153 -14.25 -0.56 1.28
CA ALA A 153 -12.79 -0.54 1.25
C ALA A 153 -12.24 0.14 -0.02
N ALA A 154 -12.86 -0.11 -1.17
CA ALA A 154 -12.46 0.46 -2.45
C ALA A 154 -12.57 1.99 -2.46
N LEU A 155 -13.66 2.53 -1.90
CA LEU A 155 -13.99 3.96 -1.89
C LEU A 155 -13.57 4.70 -0.60
N ASN A 156 -12.84 4.04 0.29
CA ASN A 156 -12.39 4.66 1.54
C ASN A 156 -11.35 5.75 1.25
N TRP A 157 -11.75 7.01 1.43
CA TRP A 157 -10.89 8.18 1.22
C TRP A 157 -9.61 8.19 2.06
N LYS A 158 -9.61 7.57 3.26
CA LYS A 158 -8.40 7.46 4.10
C LYS A 158 -7.37 6.48 3.55
N MET A 159 -7.78 5.60 2.64
CA MET A 159 -6.92 4.61 1.98
C MET A 159 -6.53 5.04 0.57
N ILE A 160 -6.98 6.21 0.13
CA ILE A 160 -6.57 6.83 -1.12
C ILE A 160 -5.34 7.68 -0.81
N VAL A 161 -4.29 7.50 -1.62
CA VAL A 161 -3.01 8.19 -1.50
C VAL A 161 -3.10 9.52 -2.23
#